data_AF-A0A7R9KA83-F1
#
_entry.id   AF-A0A7R9KA83-F1
#
_cell.length_a   1.000
_cell.length_b   1.000
_cell.length_c   1.000
_cell.angle_alpha   90.00
_cell.angle_beta   90.00
_cell.angle_gamma   90.00
#
_symmetry.space_group_name_H-M   'P 1'
#
loop_
_entity.id
_entity.type
_entity.pdbx_description
1 polymer ?
#
loop_
_entity_poly.entity_id
_entity_poly.type
_entity_poly.pdbx_seq_one_letter_code
_entity_poly.pdbx_strand_id
1 'polypeptide(L)'
;MVHKWENAMTIDKSSWGFRRNARLSNILTIEELLNNFVKAVSCNGNMLMNVGPTKEGVIAPIYEERLRQMGTWLDINGEAIYSTRYWSVQNDANNKDVWYELGVLPSPWGYP
;
A
#
# COMPACT_ATOMS: atom_id res chain seq x y z
N MET A 1 16.12 -3.65 -18.73
CA MET A 1 16.45 -3.25 -17.35
C MET A 1 15.13 -2.97 -16.65
N VAL A 2 14.84 -3.58 -15.50
CA VAL A 2 13.58 -3.31 -14.79
C VAL A 2 13.74 -2.00 -14.03
N HIS A 3 12.86 -1.03 -14.28
CA HIS A 3 12.90 0.27 -13.61
C HIS A 3 12.06 0.25 -12.34
N LYS A 4 12.59 0.83 -11.27
CA LYS A 4 11.82 1.08 -10.04
C LYS A 4 10.78 2.16 -10.29
N TRP A 5 9.61 1.97 -9.71
CA TRP A 5 8.45 2.85 -9.88
C TRP A 5 7.68 2.96 -8.57
N GLU A 6 6.84 3.99 -8.48
CA GLU A 6 5.99 4.25 -7.32
C GLU A 6 4.57 4.58 -7.79
N ASN A 7 3.58 3.99 -7.12
CA ASN A 7 2.18 4.33 -7.28
C ASN A 7 1.80 5.39 -6.24
N ALA A 8 1.68 6.65 -6.66
CA ALA A 8 1.18 7.71 -5.81
C ALA A 8 -0.35 7.75 -5.88
N MET A 9 -1.02 7.63 -4.74
CA MET A 9 -2.48 7.58 -4.66
C MET A 9 -3.03 8.28 -3.42
N THR A 10 -4.33 8.56 -3.42
CA THR A 10 -5.05 9.29 -2.37
C THR A 10 -6.03 8.39 -1.65
N ILE A 11 -6.24 8.59 -0.34
CA ILE A 11 -7.30 7.88 0.40
C ILE A 11 -8.70 8.34 -0.06
N ASP A 12 -8.85 9.62 -0.41
CA ASP A 12 -10.06 10.14 -1.07
C ASP A 12 -10.00 9.81 -2.59
N LYS A 13 -11.04 9.15 -3.10
CA LYS A 13 -11.16 8.72 -4.51
C LYS A 13 -11.16 9.87 -5.51
N SER A 14 -11.40 11.11 -5.08
CA SER A 14 -11.54 12.27 -5.98
C SER A 14 -10.62 13.45 -5.66
N SER A 15 -9.76 13.38 -4.64
CA SER A 15 -8.92 14.52 -4.29
C SER A 15 -7.63 14.17 -3.54
N TRP A 16 -6.60 14.97 -3.81
CA TRP A 16 -5.36 15.03 -3.01
C TRP A 16 -5.49 15.91 -1.77
N GLY A 17 -6.37 16.90 -1.82
CA GLY A 17 -6.64 17.82 -0.71
C GLY A 17 -7.83 17.39 0.13
N PHE A 18 -7.94 17.95 1.33
CA PHE A 18 -9.10 17.71 2.19
C PHE A 18 -10.38 18.29 1.58
N ARG A 19 -11.42 17.45 1.48
CA ARG A 19 -12.77 17.86 1.06
C ARG A 19 -13.74 17.75 2.23
N ARG A 20 -14.22 18.88 2.72
CA ARG A 20 -15.20 18.93 3.83
C ARG A 20 -16.52 18.22 3.53
N ASN A 21 -16.92 18.18 2.26
CA ASN A 21 -18.15 17.55 1.80
C ASN A 21 -17.93 16.12 1.25
N ALA A 22 -16.77 15.52 1.48
CA ALA A 22 -16.54 14.12 1.11
C ALA A 22 -17.49 13.20 1.87
N ARG A 23 -18.14 12.30 1.12
CA ARG A 23 -18.94 11.22 1.70
C ARG A 23 -18.04 10.03 2.00
N LEU A 24 -18.41 9.19 2.97
CA LEU A 24 -17.66 7.96 3.27
C LEU A 24 -17.50 7.05 2.05
N SER A 25 -18.50 7.01 1.16
CA SER A 25 -18.44 6.28 -0.11
C SER A 25 -17.32 6.76 -1.06
N ASN A 26 -16.84 7.99 -0.87
CA ASN A 26 -15.76 8.58 -1.66
C ASN A 26 -14.39 8.31 -1.05
N ILE A 27 -14.32 7.65 0.10
CA ILE A 27 -13.08 7.27 0.78
C ILE A 27 -12.83 5.80 0.45
N LEU A 28 -11.60 5.46 0.06
CA LEU A 28 -11.23 4.07 -0.15
C LEU A 28 -11.42 3.26 1.13
N THR A 29 -11.97 2.06 0.99
CA THR A 29 -12.01 1.10 2.10
C THR A 29 -10.61 0.55 2.37
N ILE A 30 -10.41 -0.06 3.53
CA ILE A 30 -9.12 -0.68 3.84
C ILE A 30 -8.79 -1.81 2.86
N GLU A 31 -9.79 -2.57 2.42
CA GLU A 31 -9.62 -3.65 1.44
C GLU A 31 -9.16 -3.10 0.08
N GLU A 32 -9.75 -1.98 -0.37
CA GLU A 32 -9.31 -1.30 -1.61
C GLU A 32 -7.85 -0.81 -1.49
N LEU A 33 -7.47 -0.24 -0.33
CA LEU A 33 -6.11 0.23 -0.08
C LEU A 33 -5.10 -0.91 -0.04
N LEU A 34 -5.40 -1.99 0.69
CA LEU A 34 -4.53 -3.17 0.79
C LEU A 34 -4.36 -3.86 -0.56
N ASN A 35 -5.43 -3.96 -1.35
CA ASN A 35 -5.36 -4.56 -2.68
C ASN A 35 -4.43 -3.74 -3.60
N ASN A 36 -4.56 -2.40 -3.61
CA ASN A 36 -3.67 -1.54 -4.38
C ASN A 36 -2.21 -1.64 -3.89
N PHE A 37 -2.02 -1.73 -2.58
CA PHE A 37 -0.71 -1.85 -1.97
C PHE A 37 0.01 -3.14 -2.35
N VAL A 38 -0.63 -4.29 -2.11
CA VAL A 38 -0.08 -5.61 -2.42
C VAL A 38 0.22 -5.74 -3.90
N LYS A 39 -0.67 -5.23 -4.79
CA LYS A 39 -0.41 -5.19 -6.24
C LYS A 39 0.82 -4.38 -6.61
N ALA A 40 1.03 -3.21 -6.00
CA ALA A 40 2.18 -2.36 -6.28
C ALA A 40 3.48 -3.07 -5.86
N VAL A 41 3.52 -3.61 -4.65
CA VAL A 41 4.67 -4.32 -4.08
C VAL A 41 5.00 -5.55 -4.94
N SER A 42 3.99 -6.37 -5.29
CA SER A 42 4.13 -7.58 -6.13
C SER A 42 4.68 -7.29 -7.52
N CYS A 43 4.48 -6.06 -8.00
CA CYS A 43 5.00 -5.56 -9.26
C CYS A 43 6.31 -4.79 -9.10
N ASN A 44 7.07 -5.05 -8.02
CA ASN A 44 8.35 -4.43 -7.67
C ASN A 44 8.30 -2.91 -7.43
N GLY A 45 7.10 -2.37 -7.18
CA GLY A 45 6.83 -0.96 -6.98
C GLY A 45 6.59 -0.59 -5.52
N ASN A 46 6.69 0.71 -5.23
CA ASN A 46 6.29 1.27 -3.93
C ASN A 46 4.89 1.88 -4.02
N MET A 47 4.26 2.13 -2.88
CA MET A 47 3.03 2.90 -2.81
C MET A 47 3.21 4.12 -1.91
N LEU A 48 2.88 5.29 -2.43
CA LEU A 48 2.79 6.53 -1.67
C LEU A 48 1.32 6.85 -1.44
N MET A 49 0.88 6.74 -0.19
CA MET A 49 -0.50 7.02 0.21
C MET A 49 -0.63 8.43 0.79
N ASN A 50 -1.31 9.31 0.06
CA ASN A 50 -1.53 10.70 0.46
C ASN A 50 -2.76 10.89 1.35
N VAL A 51 -2.61 11.73 2.37
CA VAL A 51 -3.70 12.28 3.20
C VAL A 51 -3.67 13.80 3.18
N GLY A 52 -4.83 14.42 2.97
CA GLY A 52 -4.99 15.87 3.06
C GLY A 52 -5.44 16.29 4.46
N PRO A 53 -4.64 17.05 5.23
CA PRO A 53 -5.09 17.62 6.50
C PRO A 53 -6.19 18.67 6.29
N THR A 54 -6.99 18.93 7.33
CA THR A 54 -7.93 20.05 7.35
C THR A 54 -7.18 21.39 7.31
N LYS A 55 -7.90 22.49 7.12
CA LYS A 55 -7.31 23.84 7.14
C LYS A 55 -6.66 24.18 8.49
N GLU A 56 -7.08 23.51 9.56
CA GLU A 56 -6.52 23.63 10.91
C GLU A 56 -5.27 22.74 11.10
N GLY A 57 -4.84 22.00 10.08
CA GLY A 57 -3.68 21.10 10.13
C GLY A 57 -3.97 19.74 10.77
N VAL A 58 -5.24 19.38 10.95
CA VAL A 58 -5.64 18.12 11.61
C VAL A 58 -5.90 17.04 10.56
N ILE A 59 -5.45 15.80 10.81
CA ILE A 59 -5.83 14.66 9.97
C ILE A 59 -7.26 14.27 10.32
N ALA A 60 -8.14 14.20 9.32
CA ALA A 60 -9.53 13.82 9.54
C ALA A 60 -9.62 12.40 10.14
N PRO A 61 -10.52 12.14 11.10
CA PRO A 61 -10.60 10.85 11.80
C PRO A 61 -10.69 9.63 10.87
N ILE A 62 -11.40 9.77 9.74
CA ILE A 62 -11.51 8.68 8.76
C ILE A 62 -10.18 8.34 8.08
N TYR A 63 -9.32 9.34 7.83
CA TYR A 63 -7.98 9.10 7.28
C TYR A 63 -7.08 8.46 8.34
N GLU A 64 -7.16 8.93 9.58
CA GLU A 64 -6.44 8.32 10.70
C GLU A 64 -6.83 6.84 10.87
N GLU A 65 -8.12 6.52 10.82
CA GLU A 65 -8.62 5.14 10.90
C GLU A 65 -7.98 4.26 9.81
N ARG A 66 -7.96 4.71 8.55
CA ARG A 66 -7.35 3.97 7.44
C ARG A 66 -5.85 3.77 7.62
N LEU A 67 -5.14 4.82 8.07
CA LEU A 67 -3.70 4.73 8.35
C LEU A 67 -3.42 3.73 9.48
N ARG A 68 -4.22 3.73 10.55
CA ARG A 68 -4.10 2.76 11.65
C ARG A 68 -4.38 1.34 11.18
N GLN A 69 -5.44 1.14 10.40
CA GLN A 69 -5.77 -0.17 9.83
C GLN A 69 -4.66 -0.72 8.93
N MET A 70 -4.07 0.13 8.08
CA MET A 70 -2.89 -0.23 7.27
C MET A 70 -1.71 -0.63 8.17
N GLY A 71 -1.43 0.15 9.22
CA GLY A 71 -0.36 -0.14 10.18
C GLY A 71 -0.57 -1.46 10.92
N THR A 72 -1.78 -1.74 11.41
CA THR A 72 -2.13 -3.00 12.06
C THR A 72 -1.96 -4.19 11.13
N TRP A 73 -2.33 -4.05 9.85
CA TRP A 73 -2.13 -5.11 8.87
C TRP A 73 -0.65 -5.35 8.57
N LEU A 74 0.14 -4.28 8.47
CA LEU A 74 1.59 -4.34 8.26
C LEU A 74 2.34 -4.92 9.46
N ASP A 75 1.85 -4.74 10.68
CA ASP A 75 2.46 -5.36 11.87
C ASP A 75 2.44 -6.89 11.79
N ILE A 76 1.40 -7.45 11.18
CA ILE A 76 1.23 -8.90 10.99
C ILE A 76 1.92 -9.39 9.71
N ASN A 77 1.80 -8.65 8.60
CA ASN A 77 2.19 -9.11 7.26
C ASN A 77 3.45 -8.43 6.71
N GLY A 78 4.11 -7.59 7.50
CA GLY A 78 5.19 -6.72 7.06
C GLY A 78 6.40 -7.47 6.52
N GLU A 79 6.67 -8.70 6.98
CA GLU A 79 7.75 -9.54 6.45
C GLU A 79 7.58 -9.86 4.96
N ALA A 80 6.34 -10.00 4.48
CA ALA A 80 6.03 -10.25 3.08
C ALA A 80 6.07 -8.99 2.20
N ILE A 81 6.38 -7.83 2.79
CA ILE A 81 6.30 -6.52 2.13
C ILE A 81 7.65 -5.80 2.20
N TYR A 82 8.23 -5.71 3.39
CA TYR A 82 9.47 -4.99 3.60
C TYR A 82 10.66 -5.80 3.09
N SER A 83 11.52 -5.15 2.31
CA SER A 83 12.75 -5.76 1.77
C SER A 83 12.52 -7.00 0.90
N THR A 84 11.33 -7.18 0.33
CA THR A 84 11.04 -8.25 -0.63
C THR A 84 11.47 -7.88 -2.04
N ARG A 85 11.40 -8.87 -2.93
CA ARG A 85 11.60 -8.72 -4.38
C ARG A 85 10.48 -9.45 -5.09
N TYR A 86 9.99 -8.89 -6.19
CA TYR A 86 8.99 -9.55 -7.02
C TYR A 86 9.40 -10.98 -7.40
N TRP A 87 8.46 -11.92 -7.31
CA TRP A 87 8.64 -13.27 -7.84
C TRP A 87 8.48 -13.26 -9.38
N SER A 88 9.01 -14.28 -10.07
CA SER A 88 8.90 -14.39 -11.54
C SER A 88 7.46 -14.61 -12.03
N VAL A 89 6.56 -15.03 -11.13
CA VAL A 89 5.12 -15.18 -11.34
C VAL A 89 4.39 -14.39 -10.25
N GLN A 90 3.75 -13.27 -10.62
CA GLN A 90 3.27 -12.29 -9.64
C GLN A 90 1.90 -12.64 -9.05
N ASN A 91 1.03 -13.30 -9.82
CA ASN A 91 -0.34 -13.64 -9.43
C ASN A 91 -0.61 -15.12 -9.67
N ASP A 92 -1.35 -15.75 -8.76
CA ASP A 92 -1.71 -17.15 -8.89
C ASP A 92 -2.73 -17.36 -10.03
N ALA A 93 -2.44 -18.31 -10.91
CA ALA A 93 -3.28 -18.58 -12.08
C ALA A 93 -4.67 -19.14 -11.70
N ASN A 94 -4.79 -19.77 -10.53
CA ASN A 94 -6.01 -20.40 -10.04
C ASN A 94 -6.74 -19.53 -9.00
N ASN A 95 -6.03 -18.63 -8.30
CA ASN A 95 -6.59 -17.69 -7.34
C ASN A 95 -6.09 -16.26 -7.55
N LYS A 96 -6.93 -15.44 -8.19
CA LYS A 96 -6.60 -14.05 -8.55
C LYS A 96 -6.34 -13.13 -7.36
N ASP A 97 -6.74 -13.54 -6.15
CA ASP A 97 -6.53 -12.76 -4.92
C ASP A 97 -5.19 -13.08 -4.23
N VAL A 98 -4.42 -14.04 -4.74
CA VAL A 98 -3.12 -14.44 -4.19
C VAL A 98 -1.99 -13.85 -5.03
N TRP A 99 -1.05 -13.20 -4.33
CA TRP A 99 0.13 -12.57 -4.91
C TRP A 99 1.41 -13.10 -4.27
N TYR A 100 2.47 -13.24 -5.07
CA TYR A 100 3.73 -13.85 -4.65
C TYR A 100 4.86 -12.84 -4.62
N GLU A 101 5.66 -12.92 -3.55
CA GLU A 101 6.88 -12.17 -3.34
C GLU A 101 8.03 -13.12 -2.98
N LEU A 102 9.23 -12.78 -3.39
CA LEU A 102 10.47 -13.42 -2.94
C LEU A 102 10.99 -12.68 -1.70
N GLY A 103 10.98 -13.37 -0.56
CA GLY A 103 11.72 -12.91 0.62
C GLY A 103 13.22 -12.88 0.32
N VAL A 104 13.88 -11.74 0.56
CA VAL A 104 15.34 -11.67 0.50
C VAL A 104 15.85 -12.16 1.85
N LEU A 105 16.27 -13.43 1.92
CA LEU A 105 17.00 -13.90 3.09
C LEU A 105 18.28 -13.08 3.23
N PRO A 106 18.63 -12.58 4.42
CA PRO A 106 19.91 -11.95 4.63
C PRO A 106 21.01 -12.95 4.26
N SER A 107 21.86 -12.57 3.30
CA SER A 107 23.04 -13.34 2.96
C SER A 107 23.82 -13.63 4.25
N PRO A 108 24.25 -14.89 4.52
CA PRO A 108 25.14 -15.20 5.64
C PRO A 108 26.44 -14.40 5.60
N TRP A 109 26.75 -13.82 4.45
CA TRP A 109 27.99 -13.13 4.12
C TRP A 109 27.82 -11.63 3.89
N GLY A 110 26.62 -11.07 4.09
CA GLY A 110 26.41 -9.61 4.14
C GLY A 110 26.59 -8.84 2.83
N TYR A 111 26.52 -9.50 1.67
CA TYR A 111 26.56 -8.82 0.37
C TYR A 111 25.15 -8.61 -0.21
N PRO A 112 24.90 -7.47 -0.90
CA PRO A 112 23.64 -7.17 -1.57
C PRO A 112 23.36 -8.09 -2.78
#